data_AF-A0AA50VV67-F1
#
_entry.id   AF-A0AA50VV67-F1
#
_cell.length_a   1.000
_cell.length_b   1.000
_cell.length_c   1.000
_cell.angle_alpha   90.00
_cell.angle_beta   90.00
_cell.angle_gamma   90.00
#
_symmetry.space_group_name_H-M   'P 1'
#
loop_
_entity.id
_entity.type
_entity.pdbx_description
1 polymer ?
#
loop_
_entity_poly.entity_id
_entity_poly.type
_entity_poly.pdbx_seq_one_letter_code
_entity_poly.pdbx_strand_id
1 'polypeptide(L)'
;SIGLEYELRLERELRMMNISFSDENLLRSRGYDKTPDFKLDVPIAVDNFIINWIESKALFGDEENHLGYMKEQLMCYWNRFGPGLVIYWFGYLDTLDSTPEVNNMFILCTKFPDKASITQY
;
A
#
# COMPACT_ATOMS: atom_id res chain seq x y z
N SER A 1 12.94 8.05 10.88
CA SER A 1 11.77 8.94 10.86
C SER A 1 10.56 8.15 11.31
N ILE A 2 9.41 8.80 11.56
CA ILE A 2 8.17 8.08 11.92
C ILE A 2 7.68 7.17 10.79
N GLY A 3 7.85 7.56 9.52
CA GLY A 3 7.57 6.73 8.35
C GLY A 3 8.30 5.38 8.39
N LEU A 4 9.61 5.41 8.58
CA LEU A 4 10.44 4.21 8.68
C LEU A 4 10.00 3.27 9.81
N GLU A 5 9.54 3.80 10.94
CA GLU A 5 9.05 2.96 12.05
C GLU A 5 7.80 2.17 11.65
N TYR A 6 6.88 2.80 10.91
CA TYR A 6 5.68 2.16 10.40
C TYR A 6 5.95 1.21 9.23
N GLU A 7 6.92 1.54 8.36
CA GLU A 7 7.41 0.61 7.33
C GLU A 7 8.01 -0.65 7.97
N LEU A 8 8.87 -0.51 8.98
CA LEU A 8 9.44 -1.65 9.72
C LEU A 8 8.36 -2.46 10.46
N ARG A 9 7.33 -1.79 10.97
CA ARG A 9 6.16 -2.47 11.55
C ARG A 9 5.43 -3.30 10.50
N LEU A 10 5.12 -2.70 9.35
CA LEU A 10 4.46 -3.39 8.23
C LEU A 10 5.29 -4.57 7.72
N GLU A 11 6.60 -4.39 7.61
CA GLU A 11 7.53 -5.45 7.22
C GLU A 11 7.42 -6.67 8.16
N ARG A 12 7.36 -6.42 9.48
CA ARG A 12 7.18 -7.49 10.48
C ARG A 12 5.84 -8.19 10.32
N GLU A 13 4.75 -7.47 10.09
CA GLU A 13 3.43 -8.06 9.85
C GLU A 13 3.44 -8.97 8.61
N LEU A 14 3.99 -8.50 7.49
CA LEU A 14 4.13 -9.30 6.26
C LEU A 14 4.93 -10.58 6.50
N ARG A 15 6.07 -10.48 7.20
CA ARG A 15 6.91 -11.64 7.56
C ARG A 15 6.18 -12.61 8.48
N MET A 16 5.45 -12.12 9.50
CA MET A 16 4.66 -12.96 10.41
C MET A 16 3.55 -13.73 9.69
N MET A 17 3.00 -13.15 8.62
CA MET A 17 1.98 -13.79 7.79
C MET A 17 2.56 -14.62 6.63
N ASN A 18 3.88 -14.75 6.55
CA ASN A 18 4.61 -15.46 5.49
C ASN A 18 4.29 -14.91 4.08
N ILE A 19 4.03 -13.61 3.97
CA ILE A 19 3.79 -12.92 2.70
C ILE A 19 5.17 -12.50 2.15
N SER A 20 5.45 -12.93 0.92
CA SER A 20 6.70 -12.61 0.22
C SER A 20 6.60 -11.25 -0.48
N PHE A 21 7.67 -10.46 -0.41
CA PHE A 21 7.71 -9.10 -0.96
C PHE A 21 9.12 -8.68 -1.36
N SER A 22 9.16 -7.71 -2.28
CA SER A 22 10.32 -6.92 -2.66
C SER A 22 10.20 -5.52 -2.06
N ASP A 23 11.22 -5.09 -1.31
CA ASP A 23 11.29 -3.75 -0.74
C ASP A 23 11.77 -2.70 -1.75
N GLU A 24 11.68 -1.43 -1.36
CA GLU A 24 12.12 -0.30 -2.18
C GLU A 24 13.59 -0.42 -2.65
N ASN A 25 14.51 -0.90 -1.80
CA ASN A 25 15.93 -1.01 -2.16
C ASN A 25 16.14 -2.01 -3.29
N LEU A 26 15.49 -3.18 -3.19
CA LEU A 26 15.52 -4.19 -4.23
C LEU A 26 14.87 -3.68 -5.52
N LEU A 27 13.73 -3.01 -5.43
CA LEU A 27 13.06 -2.42 -6.60
C LEU A 27 13.94 -1.37 -7.29
N ARG A 28 14.56 -0.46 -6.53
CA ARG A 28 15.49 0.54 -7.08
C ARG A 28 16.71 -0.09 -7.73
N SER A 29 17.27 -1.16 -7.15
CA SER A 29 18.38 -1.91 -7.76
C SER A 29 18.01 -2.56 -9.10
N ARG A 30 16.71 -2.82 -9.32
CA ARG A 30 16.16 -3.33 -10.58
C ARG A 30 15.83 -2.22 -11.58
N GLY A 31 16.10 -0.97 -11.25
CA GLY A 31 15.93 0.19 -12.14
C GLY A 31 14.57 0.87 -12.05
N TYR A 32 13.76 0.59 -11.02
CA TYR A 32 12.52 1.33 -10.80
C TYR A 32 12.79 2.70 -10.18
N ASP A 33 12.21 3.73 -10.80
CA ASP A 33 12.31 5.14 -10.45
C ASP A 33 11.27 5.58 -9.39
N LYS A 34 10.09 4.96 -9.44
CA LYS A 34 8.99 5.08 -8.48
C LYS A 34 8.65 3.70 -7.96
N THR A 35 8.65 3.55 -6.65
CA THR A 35 8.58 2.27 -5.95
C THR A 35 7.62 2.37 -4.78
N PRO A 36 6.65 1.45 -4.63
CA PRO A 36 5.92 1.32 -3.38
C PRO A 36 6.87 0.87 -2.27
N ASP A 37 6.50 1.10 -1.02
CA ASP A 37 7.28 0.61 0.13
C ASP A 37 7.48 -0.92 0.06
N PHE A 38 6.41 -1.64 -0.30
CA PHE A 38 6.46 -3.09 -0.50
C PHE A 38 5.69 -3.50 -1.77
N LYS A 39 6.38 -4.16 -2.70
CA LYS A 39 5.74 -4.88 -3.81
C LYS A 39 5.61 -6.35 -3.43
N LEU A 40 4.41 -6.90 -3.45
CA LEU A 40 4.18 -8.31 -3.10
C LEU A 40 4.68 -9.22 -4.23
N ASP A 41 5.43 -10.26 -3.91
CA ASP A 41 5.94 -11.18 -4.93
C ASP A 41 4.80 -12.00 -5.53
N VAL A 42 3.84 -12.40 -4.69
CA VAL A 42 2.57 -13.02 -5.07
C VAL A 42 1.41 -12.13 -4.59
N PRO A 43 0.42 -11.81 -5.44
CA PRO A 43 -0.74 -11.03 -5.03
C PRO A 43 -1.55 -11.74 -3.94
N ILE A 44 -2.16 -10.96 -3.05
CA ILE A 44 -3.06 -11.47 -2.01
C ILE A 44 -4.44 -10.82 -2.16
N ALA A 45 -5.48 -11.46 -1.67
CA ALA A 45 -6.80 -10.84 -1.54
C ALA A 45 -6.99 -10.30 -0.12
N VAL A 46 -7.43 -9.05 0.01
CA VAL A 46 -7.90 -8.42 1.25
C VAL A 46 -9.39 -8.18 1.10
N ASP A 47 -10.21 -8.90 1.88
CA ASP A 47 -11.68 -8.83 1.78
C ASP A 47 -12.18 -8.91 0.32
N ASN A 48 -11.64 -9.88 -0.43
CA ASN A 48 -11.87 -10.13 -1.87
C ASN A 48 -11.32 -9.07 -2.85
N PHE A 49 -10.63 -8.04 -2.38
CA PHE A 49 -9.90 -7.11 -3.23
C PHE A 49 -8.45 -7.55 -3.42
N ILE A 50 -8.02 -7.77 -4.66
CA ILE A 50 -6.65 -8.20 -4.96
C ILE A 50 -5.68 -7.03 -4.82
N ILE A 51 -4.59 -7.21 -4.08
CA ILE A 51 -3.52 -6.23 -3.94
C ILE A 51 -2.17 -6.82 -4.37
N ASN A 52 -1.36 -5.98 -5.02
CA ASN A 52 -0.04 -6.33 -5.56
C ASN A 52 1.10 -5.56 -4.89
N TRP A 53 0.77 -4.48 -4.19
CA TRP A 53 1.71 -3.59 -3.51
C TRP A 53 1.03 -2.91 -2.34
N ILE A 54 1.84 -2.44 -1.39
CA ILE A 54 1.40 -1.73 -0.20
C ILE A 54 2.25 -0.46 -0.05
N GLU A 55 1.58 0.66 0.22
CA GLU A 55 2.19 1.96 0.54
C GLU A 55 1.84 2.36 1.98
N SER A 56 2.83 2.73 2.76
CA SER A 56 2.76 3.08 4.19
C SER A 56 2.95 4.59 4.39
N LYS A 57 1.89 5.29 4.79
CA LYS A 57 1.91 6.73 5.07
C LYS A 57 1.69 7.00 6.56
N ALA A 58 2.77 7.34 7.27
CA ALA A 58 2.74 7.67 8.70
C ALA A 58 2.25 9.12 8.95
N LEU A 59 1.07 9.44 8.43
CA LEU A 59 0.41 10.75 8.49
C LEU A 59 -1.11 10.58 8.34
N PHE A 60 -1.86 11.66 8.57
CA PHE A 60 -3.30 11.69 8.30
C PHE A 60 -3.56 12.00 6.82
N GLY A 61 -4.38 11.19 6.14
CA GLY A 61 -4.72 11.37 4.73
C GLY A 61 -5.81 12.42 4.52
N ASP A 62 -5.42 13.67 4.24
CA ASP A 62 -6.33 14.70 3.72
C ASP A 62 -6.35 14.74 2.18
N GLU A 63 -7.28 15.51 1.61
CA GLU A 63 -7.47 15.60 0.15
C GLU A 63 -6.26 16.18 -0.59
N GLU A 64 -5.58 17.19 -0.01
CA GLU A 64 -4.45 17.85 -0.64
C GLU A 64 -3.26 16.91 -0.76
N ASN A 65 -2.87 16.28 0.35
CA ASN A 65 -1.78 15.33 0.40
C ASN A 65 -2.09 14.07 -0.42
N HIS A 66 -3.31 13.53 -0.33
CA HIS A 66 -3.72 12.37 -1.11
C HIS A 66 -3.67 12.64 -2.61
N LEU A 67 -4.16 13.80 -3.07
CA LEU A 67 -4.10 14.18 -4.47
C LEU A 67 -2.65 14.33 -4.98
N GLY A 68 -1.75 14.84 -4.13
CA GLY A 68 -0.32 14.87 -4.42
C GLY A 68 0.24 13.46 -4.64
N TYR A 69 0.02 12.54 -3.69
CA TYR A 69 0.49 11.15 -3.81
C TYR A 69 -0.12 10.41 -4.99
N MET A 70 -1.39 10.67 -5.31
CA MET A 70 -2.05 10.11 -6.47
C MET A 70 -1.30 10.42 -7.77
N LYS A 71 -0.93 11.69 -7.96
CA LYS A 71 -0.24 12.17 -9.16
C LYS A 71 1.21 11.70 -9.23
N GLU A 72 1.90 11.70 -8.10
CA GLU A 72 3.36 11.50 -8.06
C GLU A 72 3.80 10.04 -7.88
N GLN A 73 2.93 9.20 -7.33
CA GLN A 73 3.26 7.86 -6.84
C GLN A 73 2.19 6.82 -7.22
N LEU A 74 0.98 6.92 -6.66
CA LEU A 74 0.01 5.81 -6.66
C LEU A 74 -0.46 5.42 -8.06
N MET A 75 -0.65 6.39 -8.96
CA MET A 75 -1.02 6.11 -10.35
C MET A 75 0.10 5.36 -11.10
N CYS A 76 1.37 5.64 -10.82
CA CYS A 76 2.49 4.89 -11.38
C CYS A 76 2.53 3.45 -10.88
N TYR A 77 2.24 3.23 -9.59
CA TYR A 77 2.20 1.89 -9.01
C TYR A 77 1.07 1.07 -9.61
N TRP A 78 -0.12 1.65 -9.71
CA TRP A 78 -1.27 1.00 -10.33
C TRP A 78 -1.02 0.61 -11.79
N ASN A 79 -0.52 1.54 -12.61
CA ASN A 79 -0.22 1.27 -14.02
C ASN A 79 0.83 0.17 -14.22
N ARG A 80 1.76 0.03 -13.27
CA ARG A 80 2.91 -0.90 -13.39
C ARG A 80 2.64 -2.26 -12.76
N PHE A 81 1.94 -2.29 -11.63
CA PHE A 81 1.80 -3.47 -10.79
C PHE A 81 0.34 -3.90 -10.57
N GLY A 82 -0.63 -3.15 -11.08
CA GLY A 82 -2.06 -3.40 -10.84
C GLY A 82 -2.52 -2.87 -9.48
N PRO A 83 -3.67 -3.34 -8.97
CA PRO A 83 -4.26 -2.76 -7.77
C PRO A 83 -3.42 -2.95 -6.50
N GLY A 84 -3.56 -2.05 -5.53
CA GLY A 84 -2.76 -2.05 -4.30
C GLY A 84 -3.51 -1.64 -3.03
N LEU A 85 -2.75 -1.37 -1.98
CA LEU A 85 -3.25 -0.97 -0.67
C LEU A 85 -2.45 0.24 -0.15
N VAL A 86 -3.13 1.25 0.35
CA VAL A 86 -2.49 2.41 1.00
C VAL A 86 -2.91 2.45 2.47
N ILE A 87 -1.94 2.49 3.37
CA ILE A 87 -2.18 2.60 4.81
C ILE A 87 -1.90 4.03 5.26
N TYR A 88 -2.94 4.74 5.69
CA TYR A 88 -2.79 6.00 6.43
C TYR A 88 -2.86 5.73 7.93
N TRP A 89 -1.70 5.62 8.57
CA TRP A 89 -1.60 5.12 9.95
C TRP A 89 -2.27 6.01 10.99
N PHE A 90 -2.51 7.29 10.68
CA PHE A 90 -3.19 8.21 11.59
C PHE A 90 -4.64 8.49 11.20
N GLY A 91 -5.20 7.72 10.26
CA GLY A 91 -6.54 7.95 9.70
C GLY A 91 -6.50 8.75 8.41
N TYR A 92 -7.66 8.89 7.78
CA TYR A 92 -7.85 9.66 6.56
C TYR A 92 -9.28 10.22 6.50
N LEU A 93 -9.55 11.19 5.64
CA LEU A 93 -10.90 11.74 5.44
C LEU A 93 -11.82 10.72 4.77
N ASP A 94 -13.01 10.50 5.33
CA ASP A 94 -14.04 9.61 4.76
C ASP A 94 -14.41 9.99 3.31
N THR A 95 -14.21 11.26 2.90
CA THR A 95 -14.42 11.70 1.52
C THR A 95 -13.50 10.97 0.52
N LEU A 96 -12.32 10.52 0.96
CA LEU A 96 -11.39 9.77 0.12
C LEU A 96 -11.94 8.40 -0.28
N ASP A 97 -12.72 7.73 0.59
CA ASP A 97 -13.36 6.43 0.26
C ASP A 97 -14.36 6.54 -0.89
N SER A 98 -14.86 7.75 -1.16
CA SER A 98 -15.82 8.02 -2.23
C SER A 98 -15.14 8.45 -3.55
N THR A 99 -13.81 8.51 -3.59
CA THR A 99 -13.08 8.86 -4.82
C THR A 99 -13.16 7.70 -5.83
N PRO A 100 -13.20 8.00 -7.15
CA PRO A 100 -13.29 6.96 -8.19
C PRO A 100 -12.14 5.95 -8.16
N GLU A 101 -10.98 6.33 -7.64
CA GLU A 101 -9.78 5.50 -7.59
C GLU A 101 -9.84 4.47 -6.46
N VAL A 102 -10.46 4.81 -5.33
CA VAL A 102 -10.61 3.89 -4.19
C VAL A 102 -11.60 2.78 -4.54
N ASN A 103 -11.28 1.54 -4.13
CA ASN A 103 -11.96 0.29 -4.50
C ASN A 103 -11.88 -0.08 -5.99
N ASN A 104 -11.11 0.64 -6.80
CA ASN A 104 -10.81 0.29 -8.19
C ASN A 104 -9.31 0.12 -8.43
N MET A 105 -8.52 1.12 -8.04
CA MET A 105 -7.06 1.16 -8.19
C MET A 105 -6.35 0.68 -6.93
N PHE A 106 -6.89 0.98 -5.76
CA PHE A 106 -6.37 0.54 -4.48
C PHE A 106 -7.46 0.63 -3.41
N ILE A 107 -7.20 0.02 -2.26
CA ILE A 107 -7.99 0.23 -1.04
C ILE A 107 -7.23 1.06 -0.01
N LEU A 108 -7.98 1.80 0.80
CA LEU A 108 -7.44 2.57 1.92
C LEU A 108 -7.66 1.81 3.22
N CYS A 109 -6.66 1.85 4.10
CA CYS A 109 -6.75 1.27 5.44
C CYS A 109 -6.06 2.18 6.46
N THR A 110 -6.40 2.02 7.73
CA THR A 110 -5.72 2.69 8.85
C THR A 110 -4.76 1.78 9.62
N LYS A 111 -4.77 0.48 9.28
CA LYS A 111 -3.88 -0.56 9.79
C LYS A 111 -3.68 -1.62 8.71
N PHE A 112 -2.65 -2.45 8.84
CA PHE A 112 -2.54 -3.64 7.98
C PHE A 112 -3.70 -4.61 8.29
N PRO A 113 -4.33 -5.25 7.27
CA PRO A 113 -5.47 -6.13 7.48
C PRO A 113 -5.12 -7.33 8.36
N ASP A 114 -6.10 -7.76 9.15
CA ASP A 114 -5.94 -8.93 10.01
C ASP A 114 -5.90 -10.21 9.15
N LYS A 115 -5.22 -11.26 9.63
CA LYS A 115 -5.06 -12.53 8.90
C LYS A 115 -6.39 -13.14 8.41
N ALA A 116 -7.49 -12.91 9.12
CA ALA A 116 -8.81 -13.41 8.75
C ALA A 116 -9.38 -12.77 7.47
N SER A 117 -8.96 -11.56 7.13
CA SER A 117 -9.34 -10.84 5.91
C SER A 117 -8.43 -11.15 4.72
N ILE A 118 -7.32 -11.86 4.94
CA ILE A 118 -6.31 -12.12 3.93
C ILE A 118 -6.45 -13.54 3.38
N THR A 119 -6.55 -13.64 2.05
CA THR A 119 -6.43 -14.91 1.32
C THR A 119 -5.16 -14.90 0.47
N GLN A 120 -4.31 -15.92 0.64
CA GLN A 120 -3.13 -16.18 -0.19
C GLN A 120 -3.46 -17.34 -1.14
N TYR A 121 -3.01 -17.26 -2.39
CA TYR A 121 -3.27 -18.26 -3.45
C TYR A 121 -2.09 -19.21 -3.65
#